data_AF-A0A7X7U4R1-F1
#
_entry.id   AF-A0A7X7U4R1-F1
#
_cell.length_a   1.000
_cell.length_b   1.000
_cell.length_c   1.000
_cell.angle_alpha   90.00
_cell.angle_beta   90.00
_cell.angle_gamma   90.00
#
_symmetry.space_group_name_H-M   'P 1'
#
loop_
_entity.id
_entity.type
_entity.pdbx_description
1 polymer ?
#
loop_
_entity_poly.entity_id
_entity_poly.type
_entity_poly.pdbx_seq_one_letter_code
_entity_poly.pdbx_strand_id
1 'polypeptide(L)'
;MAFLALAGCKRARTETDEAGPRIDSAQATAAYNALTQGMTAIAFDGLTASHVGRQLAILARTPDRADPPPPPRGMVKRMGDASIYTAELAEIGPDSIKIRAAYPTSGNFKIIEIPRADIQAIHMGK
;
A
#
# COMPACT_ATOMS: atom_id res chain seq x y z
N MET A 1 -2.70 -56.98 13.81
CA MET A 1 -4.16 -56.80 13.62
C MET A 1 -4.49 -55.37 13.99
N ALA A 2 -4.60 -54.51 12.98
CA ALA A 2 -4.92 -53.10 13.11
C ALA A 2 -6.44 -52.92 13.24
N PHE A 3 -6.88 -52.13 14.22
CA PHE A 3 -8.24 -51.61 14.25
C PHE A 3 -8.18 -50.08 14.13
N LEU A 4 -8.53 -49.58 12.93
CA LEU A 4 -8.87 -48.18 12.69
C LEU A 4 -10.22 -47.89 13.36
N ALA A 5 -10.21 -47.05 14.39
CA ALA A 5 -11.42 -46.40 14.89
C ALA A 5 -11.49 -44.97 14.31
N LEU A 6 -12.13 -44.85 13.15
CA LEU A 6 -12.66 -43.60 12.60
C LEU A 6 -13.98 -43.31 13.31
N ALA A 7 -14.02 -42.32 14.21
CA ALA A 7 -15.29 -41.68 14.61
C ALA A 7 -15.06 -40.32 15.29
N GLY A 8 -15.37 -39.25 14.56
CA GLY A 8 -16.30 -38.24 15.10
C GLY A 8 -15.75 -37.04 15.86
N CYS A 9 -14.81 -36.28 15.31
CA CYS A 9 -14.73 -34.85 15.65
C CYS A 9 -15.92 -34.11 15.01
N LYS A 10 -17.09 -34.12 15.66
CA LYS A 10 -18.13 -33.12 15.41
C LYS A 10 -17.57 -31.76 15.86
N ARG A 11 -16.99 -31.00 14.93
CA ARG A 11 -16.87 -29.55 15.12
C ARG A 11 -18.25 -28.97 14.91
N ALA A 12 -18.79 -28.37 15.97
CA ALA A 12 -19.88 -27.43 15.86
C ALA A 12 -19.46 -26.38 14.82
N ARG A 13 -20.22 -26.30 13.74
CA ARG A 13 -20.21 -25.20 12.79
C ARG A 13 -20.78 -24.00 13.55
N THR A 14 -19.91 -23.31 14.28
CA THR A 14 -20.14 -21.89 14.54
C THR A 14 -19.81 -21.23 13.21
N GLU A 15 -20.87 -20.88 12.47
CA GLU A 15 -20.82 -19.75 11.53
C GLU A 15 -20.46 -18.51 12.36
N THR A 16 -19.18 -18.36 12.63
CA THR A 16 -18.61 -17.03 12.80
C THR A 16 -18.34 -16.58 11.38
N ASP A 17 -19.10 -15.56 10.97
CA ASP A 17 -18.73 -14.62 9.92
C ASP A 17 -17.31 -14.12 10.22
N GLU A 18 -16.29 -14.91 9.88
CA GLU A 18 -14.90 -14.48 9.93
C GLU A 18 -14.69 -13.60 8.72
N ALA A 19 -15.17 -12.36 8.84
CA ALA A 19 -14.47 -11.23 8.27
C ALA A 19 -13.00 -11.40 8.68
N GLY A 20 -12.19 -11.94 7.76
CA GLY A 20 -10.73 -12.03 7.92
C GLY A 20 -10.21 -10.68 8.38
N PRO A 21 -9.10 -10.62 9.13
CA PRO A 21 -8.68 -9.43 9.87
C PRO A 21 -8.76 -8.21 8.95
N ARG A 22 -9.73 -7.32 9.22
CA ARG A 22 -9.77 -6.00 8.61
C ARG A 22 -8.42 -5.40 8.95
N ILE A 23 -7.56 -5.25 7.95
CA ILE A 23 -6.28 -4.58 8.11
C ILE A 23 -6.64 -3.16 8.55
N ASP A 24 -6.53 -2.89 9.83
CA ASP A 24 -6.85 -1.60 10.42
C ASP A 24 -5.79 -0.56 10.00
N SER A 25 -6.18 0.71 10.02
CA SER A 25 -5.31 1.84 9.66
C SER A 25 -4.02 1.86 10.48
N ALA A 26 -4.05 1.34 11.71
CA ALA A 26 -2.88 1.17 12.55
C ALA A 26 -1.85 0.18 11.96
N GLN A 27 -2.29 -0.90 11.34
CA GLN A 27 -1.40 -1.88 10.70
C GLN A 27 -0.75 -1.31 9.44
N ALA A 28 -1.49 -0.52 8.67
CA ALA A 28 -0.94 0.22 7.52
C ALA A 28 0.15 1.21 7.95
N THR A 29 -0.11 1.95 9.04
CA THR A 29 0.85 2.88 9.62
C THR A 29 2.11 2.16 10.12
N ALA A 30 1.96 1.03 10.82
CA ALA A 30 3.10 0.25 11.30
C ALA A 30 3.95 -0.32 10.16
N ALA A 31 3.30 -0.86 9.10
CA ALA A 31 4.00 -1.36 7.93
C ALA A 31 4.71 -0.25 7.16
N TYR A 32 4.09 0.93 7.06
CA TYR A 32 4.69 2.11 6.46
C TYR A 32 5.93 2.56 7.25
N ASN A 33 5.83 2.70 8.57
CA ASN A 33 6.95 3.10 9.43
C ASN A 33 8.13 2.13 9.35
N ALA A 34 7.86 0.83 9.28
CA ALA A 34 8.91 -0.18 9.09
C ALA A 34 9.60 -0.04 7.73
N LEU A 35 8.84 0.28 6.68
CA LEU A 35 9.35 0.48 5.32
C LEU A 35 10.15 1.78 5.19
N THR A 36 9.77 2.83 5.92
CA THR A 36 10.39 4.15 5.84
C THR A 36 11.52 4.37 6.85
N GLN A 37 11.96 3.32 7.53
CA GLN A 37 13.07 3.42 8.48
C GLN A 37 14.34 3.95 7.78
N GLY A 38 14.84 5.09 8.25
CA GLY A 38 16.03 5.74 7.69
C GLY A 38 15.76 6.67 6.48
N MET A 39 14.51 6.78 6.04
CA MET A 39 14.05 7.79 5.08
C MET A 39 13.72 9.10 5.81
N THR A 40 13.65 10.20 5.05
CA THR A 40 13.31 11.52 5.61
C THR A 40 11.84 11.83 5.37
N ALA A 41 11.09 12.12 6.43
CA ALA A 41 9.71 12.60 6.31
C ALA A 41 9.69 13.97 5.61
N ILE A 42 8.83 14.12 4.60
CA ILE A 42 8.65 15.37 3.85
C ILE A 42 7.16 15.70 3.80
N ALA A 43 6.80 16.95 4.09
CA ALA A 43 5.44 17.44 3.87
C ALA A 43 5.17 17.66 2.38
N PHE A 44 3.91 17.54 1.93
CA PHE A 44 3.56 17.78 0.53
C PHE A 44 4.07 19.15 0.02
N ASP A 45 3.86 20.21 0.80
CA ASP A 45 4.31 21.57 0.47
C ASP A 45 5.84 21.74 0.51
N GLY A 46 6.57 20.76 1.07
CA GLY A 46 8.02 20.71 1.06
C GLY A 46 8.60 20.01 -0.16
N LEU A 47 7.77 19.51 -1.07
CA LEU A 47 8.23 18.92 -2.33
C LEU A 47 8.66 20.01 -3.31
N THR A 48 9.84 19.82 -3.91
CA THR A 48 10.41 20.77 -4.87
C THR A 48 10.89 20.00 -6.11
N ALA A 49 11.19 20.74 -7.19
CA ALA A 49 11.70 20.15 -8.43
C ALA A 49 12.98 19.31 -8.23
N SER A 50 13.81 19.61 -7.22
CA SER A 50 15.00 18.81 -6.90
C SER A 50 14.69 17.42 -6.34
N HIS A 51 13.42 17.14 -6.00
CA HIS A 51 12.99 15.81 -5.57
C HIS A 51 12.53 14.92 -6.74
N VAL A 52 12.32 15.48 -7.93
CA VAL A 52 11.92 14.69 -9.10
C VAL A 52 13.03 13.69 -9.45
N GLY A 53 12.65 12.43 -9.69
CA GLY A 53 13.55 11.31 -9.91
C GLY A 53 14.02 10.61 -8.64
N ARG A 54 13.74 11.13 -7.44
CA ARG A 54 14.13 10.48 -6.18
C ARG A 54 13.13 9.42 -5.77
N GLN A 55 13.63 8.37 -5.11
CA GLN A 55 12.80 7.31 -4.55
C GLN A 55 12.07 7.81 -3.30
N LEU A 56 10.79 7.47 -3.18
CA LEU A 56 9.96 7.85 -2.05
C LEU A 56 8.92 6.78 -1.72
N ALA A 57 8.39 6.88 -0.51
CA ALA A 57 7.31 6.04 -0.01
C ALA A 57 6.12 6.93 0.40
N ILE A 58 4.92 6.58 -0.07
CA ILE A 58 3.68 7.31 0.23
C ILE A 58 2.72 6.38 0.94
N LEU A 59 2.15 6.86 2.04
CA LEU A 59 0.92 6.31 2.61
C LEU A 59 -0.23 7.18 2.15
N ALA A 60 -1.19 6.61 1.44
CA ALA A 60 -2.40 7.31 1.01
C ALA A 60 -3.66 6.53 1.39
N ARG A 61 -4.77 7.24 1.55
CA ARG A 61 -6.10 6.63 1.56
C ARG A 61 -6.35 5.95 0.21
N THR A 62 -6.86 4.74 0.23
CA THR A 62 -7.36 4.06 -0.96
C THR A 62 -8.77 4.61 -1.19
N PRO A 63 -9.01 5.46 -2.20
CA PRO A 63 -10.38 5.88 -2.48
C PRO A 63 -11.17 4.65 -2.95
N ASP A 64 -12.43 4.55 -2.49
CA ASP A 64 -13.44 3.61 -2.96
C ASP A 64 -13.88 4.01 -4.39
N ARG A 65 -12.93 4.01 -5.33
CA ARG A 65 -13.20 4.30 -6.74
C ARG A 65 -13.39 2.99 -7.48
N ALA A 66 -14.55 2.89 -8.13
CA ALA A 66 -14.94 1.77 -8.99
C ALA A 66 -13.99 1.55 -10.20
N ASP A 67 -13.13 2.53 -10.52
CA ASP A 67 -12.08 2.44 -11.55
C ASP A 67 -10.97 3.46 -11.21
N PRO A 68 -9.67 3.12 -11.32
CA PRO A 68 -9.05 2.34 -12.40
C PRO A 68 -8.72 0.90 -11.99
N PRO A 69 -8.30 0.03 -12.94
CA PRO A 69 -7.92 -1.35 -12.65
C PRO A 69 -6.93 -1.40 -11.48
N PRO A 70 -7.11 -2.38 -10.57
CA PRO A 70 -6.29 -2.48 -9.37
C PRO A 70 -4.81 -2.45 -9.76
N PRO A 71 -3.97 -1.72 -9.01
CA PRO A 71 -2.55 -1.71 -9.27
C PRO A 71 -2.04 -3.16 -9.27
N PRO A 72 -1.13 -3.49 -10.20
CA PRO A 72 -0.57 -4.84 -10.33
C PRO A 72 -0.02 -5.33 -8.99
N ARG A 73 -0.21 -6.62 -8.72
CA ARG A 73 0.28 -7.26 -7.49
C ARG A 73 1.78 -6.99 -7.32
N GLY A 74 2.16 -6.41 -6.19
CA GLY A 74 3.54 -6.08 -5.82
C GLY A 74 3.97 -4.63 -6.10
N MET A 75 3.20 -3.83 -6.84
CA MET A 75 3.48 -2.41 -7.08
C MET A 75 2.93 -1.50 -5.96
N VAL A 76 1.83 -1.91 -5.34
CA VAL A 76 1.17 -1.19 -4.25
C VAL A 76 0.80 -2.19 -3.17
N LYS A 77 1.16 -1.90 -1.93
CA LYS A 77 0.71 -2.70 -0.78
C LYS A 77 -0.59 -2.09 -0.26
N ARG A 78 -1.72 -2.63 -0.72
CA ARG A 78 -3.05 -2.29 -0.18
C ARG A 78 -3.23 -2.95 1.18
N MET A 79 -3.69 -2.16 2.15
CA MET A 79 -3.87 -2.53 3.55
C MET A 79 -5.21 -1.94 4.02
N GLY A 80 -6.30 -2.65 3.73
CA GLY A 80 -7.66 -2.13 3.94
C GLY A 80 -7.88 -0.84 3.15
N ASP A 81 -8.21 0.23 3.85
CA ASP A 81 -8.51 1.56 3.29
C ASP A 81 -7.25 2.40 3.03
N ALA A 82 -6.06 1.81 3.16
CA ALA A 82 -4.78 2.47 2.91
C ALA A 82 -3.99 1.78 1.79
N SER A 83 -3.22 2.58 1.05
CA SER A 83 -2.30 2.14 0.01
C SER A 83 -0.91 2.68 0.31
N ILE A 84 0.08 1.78 0.34
CA ILE A 84 1.50 2.13 0.42
C ILE A 84 2.11 2.02 -0.96
N TYR A 85 2.70 3.11 -1.44
CA TYR A 85 3.40 3.20 -2.72
C TYR A 85 4.90 3.36 -2.46
N THR A 86 5.73 2.60 -3.17
CA THR A 86 7.19 2.81 -3.24
C THR A 86 7.57 3.04 -4.70
N ALA A 87 8.04 4.24 -5.02
CA ALA A 87 8.19 4.69 -6.40
C ALA A 87 9.15 5.87 -6.53
N GLU A 88 9.46 6.28 -7.76
CA GLU A 88 10.18 7.52 -8.05
C GLU A 88 9.20 8.69 -8.18
N LEU A 89 9.56 9.89 -7.72
CA LEU A 89 8.78 11.10 -7.99
C LEU A 89 8.91 11.46 -9.48
N ALA A 90 7.79 11.55 -10.20
CA ALA A 90 7.80 11.92 -11.61
C ALA A 90 7.44 13.40 -11.82
N GLU A 91 6.43 13.90 -11.12
CA GLU A 91 5.93 15.27 -11.29
C GLU A 91 5.26 15.75 -9.99
N ILE A 92 5.34 17.05 -9.74
CA ILE A 92 4.65 17.71 -8.63
C ILE A 92 3.64 18.67 -9.23
N GLY A 93 2.35 18.43 -8.96
CA GLY A 93 1.26 19.35 -9.26
C GLY A 93 0.84 20.14 -8.02
N PRO A 94 -0.07 21.12 -8.17
CA PRO A 94 -0.58 21.90 -7.06
C PRO A 94 -1.42 21.08 -6.07
N ASP A 95 -2.22 20.14 -6.59
CA ASP A 95 -3.17 19.33 -5.81
C ASP A 95 -2.93 17.82 -5.92
N SER A 96 -1.84 17.40 -6.57
CA SER A 96 -1.49 16.00 -6.74
C SER A 96 0.01 15.82 -7.00
N ILE A 97 0.50 14.60 -6.84
CA ILE A 97 1.82 14.20 -7.32
C ILE A 97 1.69 13.01 -8.26
N LYS A 98 2.58 12.94 -9.25
CA LYS A 98 2.71 11.77 -10.10
C LYS A 98 3.94 10.99 -9.69
N ILE A 99 3.77 9.69 -9.50
CA ILE A 99 4.86 8.76 -9.18
C ILE A 99 5.06 7.78 -10.32
N ARG A 100 6.30 7.37 -10.54
CA ARG A 100 6.68 6.31 -11.46
C ARG A 100 6.95 5.04 -10.66
N ALA A 101 5.98 4.13 -10.65
CA ALA A 101 6.09 2.86 -9.95
C ALA A 101 6.52 1.76 -10.93
N ALA A 102 7.55 0.99 -10.57
CA ALA A 102 8.05 -0.12 -11.38
C ALA A 102 7.21 -1.39 -11.17
N TYR A 103 6.94 -2.11 -12.26
CA TYR A 103 6.34 -3.44 -12.20
C TYR A 103 7.41 -4.45 -11.74
N PRO A 104 7.18 -5.20 -10.65
CA PRO A 104 8.19 -6.11 -10.11
C PRO A 104 8.66 -7.18 -11.10
N THR A 105 7.80 -7.57 -12.05
CA THR A 105 8.00 -8.73 -12.92
C THR A 105 8.40 -8.40 -14.35
N SER A 106 8.30 -7.14 -14.78
CA SER A 106 8.42 -6.81 -16.20
C SER A 106 9.36 -5.64 -16.54
N GLY A 107 9.97 -4.98 -15.55
CA GLY A 107 10.83 -3.80 -15.78
C GLY A 107 10.11 -2.56 -16.34
N ASN A 108 8.87 -2.71 -16.82
CA ASN A 108 7.96 -1.62 -17.16
C ASN A 108 7.63 -0.77 -15.94
N PHE A 109 7.08 0.42 -16.19
CA PHE A 109 6.61 1.34 -15.15
C PHE A 109 5.21 1.85 -15.46
N LYS A 110 4.48 2.25 -14.41
CA LYS A 110 3.21 2.96 -14.51
C LYS A 110 3.36 4.32 -13.83
N ILE A 111 2.83 5.36 -14.48
CA ILE A 111 2.64 6.65 -13.83
C ILE A 111 1.31 6.60 -13.07
N ILE A 112 1.36 6.91 -11.78
CA ILE A 112 0.20 6.95 -10.89
C ILE A 112 0.09 8.36 -10.33
N GLU A 113 -1.07 8.97 -10.50
CA GLU A 113 -1.39 10.25 -9.87
C GLU A 113 -2.04 10.01 -8.51
N ILE A 114 -1.55 10.68 -7.48
CA ILE A 114 -2.06 10.59 -6.11
C ILE A 114 -2.51 12.01 -5.69
N PRO A 115 -3.82 12.22 -5.44
CA PRO A 115 -4.35 13.49 -4.97
C PRO A 115 -3.79 13.84 -3.59
N ARG A 116 -3.48 15.13 -3.37
CA ARG A 116 -3.04 15.66 -2.07
C ARG A 116 -4.00 15.31 -0.94
N ALA A 117 -5.31 15.34 -1.22
CA ALA A 117 -6.35 15.00 -0.26
C ALA A 117 -6.28 13.55 0.24
N ASP A 118 -5.66 12.64 -0.51
CA ASP A 118 -5.54 11.24 -0.14
C ASP A 118 -4.21 10.94 0.56
N ILE A 119 -3.22 11.83 0.47
CA ILE A 119 -1.89 11.62 1.06
C ILE A 119 -1.95 11.80 2.57
N GLN A 120 -1.52 10.77 3.29
CA GLN A 120 -1.38 10.78 4.74
C GLN A 120 0.07 11.02 5.18
N ALA A 121 1.03 10.45 4.45
CA ALA A 121 2.45 10.64 4.75
C ALA A 121 3.33 10.45 3.49
N ILE A 122 4.45 11.17 3.45
CA ILE A 122 5.49 11.02 2.43
C ILE A 122 6.85 10.91 3.14
N HIS A 123 7.64 9.92 2.74
CA HIS A 123 9.03 9.79 3.13
C HIS A 123 9.89 9.68 1.87
N MET A 124 11.01 10.38 1.87
CA MET A 124 11.95 10.43 0.76
C MET A 124 13.20 9.61 1.10
N GLY A 125 13.64 8.80 0.14
CA GLY A 125 14.93 8.12 0.22
C GLY A 125 16.05 9.15 0.24
N LYS A 126 17.15 8.81 0.92
CA LYS A 126 18.34 9.67 0.95
C LYS A 126 18.88 9.90 -0.44
#